data_AF-A0A7L3E0D7-F1
#
_entry.id   AF-A0A7L3E0D7-F1
#
_cell.length_a   1.000
_cell.length_b   1.000
_cell.length_c   1.000
_cell.angle_alpha   90.00
_cell.angle_beta   90.00
_cell.angle_gamma   90.00
#
_symmetry.space_group_name_H-M   'P 1'
#
loop_
_entity.id
_entity.type
_entity.pdbx_description
1 polymer ?
#
loop_
_entity_poly.entity_id
_entity_poly.type
_entity_poly.pdbx_seq_one_letter_code
_entity_poly.pdbx_strand_id
1 'polypeptide(L)'
;DCPGKESTGARKRNLTLLRSKLYMGQRRRTEPVVESTTSAGDHGNLRRSQSDRTEYSQKLQEKMAPQAVSSTPATPQQEDEEEEEVSRRLMARRVKIIAELMQTEKDYISDLDLCIKEVIQPLRNKQIACFDVDGLFSNIELVHQLSAKLLSLLEEATTDVEPPMQIIGEVFLQIRGPLEDTYKIYCYHHDDAHTMLEYYEKDEELKQHLRDCVQSLK
;
A
#
# COMPACT_ATOMS: atom_id res chain seq x y z
N ASP A 1 -35.22 29.62 24.54
CA ASP A 1 -34.64 28.56 25.37
C ASP A 1 -34.15 27.38 24.55
N CYS A 2 -32.84 27.12 24.59
CA CYS A 2 -32.25 25.79 24.37
C CYS A 2 -32.41 24.96 25.66
N PRO A 3 -32.20 23.62 25.66
CA PRO A 3 -30.85 23.01 25.51
C PRO A 3 -30.89 21.79 24.56
N GLY A 4 -29.82 21.21 24.01
CA GLY A 4 -28.38 21.27 24.25
C GLY A 4 -27.81 19.84 24.23
N LYS A 5 -26.89 19.56 23.27
CA LYS A 5 -25.85 18.50 23.21
C LYS A 5 -26.26 17.01 23.29
N GLU A 6 -25.76 16.16 22.38
CA GLU A 6 -24.51 15.41 22.59
C GLU A 6 -24.06 14.60 21.35
N SER A 7 -22.75 14.54 21.21
CA SER A 7 -21.96 13.78 20.24
C SER A 7 -22.11 12.27 20.46
N THR A 8 -22.31 11.49 19.40
CA THR A 8 -22.00 10.05 19.45
C THR A 8 -21.23 9.65 18.20
N GLY A 9 -20.02 9.14 18.46
CA GLY A 9 -19.00 8.91 17.46
C GLY A 9 -19.34 7.80 16.48
N ALA A 10 -18.75 7.94 15.29
CA ALA A 10 -18.68 6.92 14.27
C ALA A 10 -18.07 5.63 14.84
N ARG A 11 -18.93 4.72 15.32
CA ARG A 11 -18.54 3.34 15.58
C ARG A 11 -18.28 2.71 14.23
N LYS A 12 -17.01 2.53 13.88
CA LYS A 12 -16.55 1.65 12.80
C LYS A 12 -17.08 0.24 13.10
N ARG A 13 -18.27 -0.07 12.59
CA ARG A 13 -18.79 -1.43 12.60
C ARG A 13 -18.11 -2.14 11.43
N ASN A 14 -17.27 -3.11 11.79
CA ASN A 14 -16.57 -3.93 10.82
C ASN A 14 -17.62 -4.66 9.97
N LEU A 15 -17.71 -4.35 8.68
CA LEU A 15 -18.52 -5.06 7.70
C LEU A 15 -18.00 -6.50 7.59
N THR A 16 -18.69 -7.44 8.24
CA THR A 16 -18.28 -8.84 8.31
C THR A 16 -18.52 -9.61 7.02
N LEU A 17 -19.36 -9.09 6.12
CA LEU A 17 -19.79 -9.78 4.90
C LEU A 17 -18.70 -9.90 3.83
N LEU A 18 -17.84 -8.89 3.72
CA LEU A 18 -16.82 -8.79 2.65
C LEU A 18 -15.40 -9.09 3.16
N ARG A 19 -15.23 -9.25 4.47
CA ARG A 19 -13.90 -9.29 5.10
C ARG A 19 -13.14 -10.59 4.85
N SER A 20 -13.83 -11.68 4.53
CA SER A 20 -13.22 -13.00 4.40
C SER A 20 -12.75 -13.36 3.00
N LYS A 21 -13.03 -12.53 1.97
CA LYS A 21 -12.84 -12.93 0.57
C LYS A 21 -12.18 -11.91 -0.35
N LEU A 22 -11.91 -10.69 0.11
CA LEU A 22 -11.30 -9.65 -0.71
C LEU A 22 -10.08 -9.06 0.00
N TYR A 23 -8.97 -8.97 -0.73
CA TYR A 23 -7.70 -8.39 -0.27
C TYR A 23 -7.80 -6.90 0.13
N MET A 24 -8.91 -6.25 -0.17
CA MET A 24 -9.17 -4.81 -0.01
C MET A 24 -9.15 -4.28 1.44
N GLY A 25 -9.11 -5.15 2.46
CA GLY A 25 -9.22 -4.75 3.88
C GLY A 25 -7.97 -4.94 4.73
N GLN A 26 -6.95 -5.65 4.25
CA GLN A 26 -5.70 -5.83 4.99
C GLN A 26 -4.64 -4.90 4.39
N ARG A 27 -4.38 -3.76 5.06
CA ARG A 27 -3.04 -3.17 4.96
C ARG A 27 -2.08 -4.27 5.39
N ARG A 28 -1.40 -4.94 4.46
CA ARG A 28 -0.18 -5.66 4.80
C ARG A 28 0.67 -4.58 5.50
N ARG A 29 1.11 -4.85 6.72
CA ARG A 29 2.24 -4.11 7.26
C ARG A 29 3.40 -4.41 6.30
N THR A 30 3.53 -3.65 5.24
CA THR A 30 4.75 -3.55 4.43
C THR A 30 5.71 -2.61 5.17
N GLU A 31 5.87 -2.86 6.48
CA GLU A 31 7.07 -2.41 7.13
C GLU A 31 8.17 -3.30 6.56
N PRO A 32 9.15 -2.77 5.82
CA PRO A 32 10.37 -3.52 5.61
C PRO A 32 10.85 -3.94 7.01
N VAL A 33 11.07 -5.24 7.25
CA VAL A 33 11.74 -5.69 8.47
C VAL A 33 13.14 -5.09 8.44
N VAL A 34 13.26 -3.88 8.97
CA VAL A 34 14.52 -3.33 9.44
C VAL A 34 14.75 -4.06 10.75
N GLU A 35 15.49 -5.16 10.68
CA GLU A 35 16.14 -5.70 11.87
C GLU A 35 17.17 -4.66 12.31
N SER A 36 16.71 -3.67 13.06
CA SER A 36 17.56 -2.77 13.83
C SER A 36 18.20 -3.64 14.91
N THR A 37 19.42 -4.08 14.66
CA THR A 37 20.27 -4.67 15.70
C THR A 37 20.67 -3.56 16.67
N THR A 38 19.79 -3.20 17.62
CA THR A 38 20.14 -2.70 18.95
C THR A 38 18.91 -2.70 19.88
N SER A 39 18.98 -3.57 20.89
CA SER A 39 18.30 -3.60 22.19
C SER A 39 17.19 -2.58 22.52
N ALA A 40 16.00 -3.13 22.75
CA ALA A 40 14.99 -2.83 23.80
C ALA A 40 14.84 -1.38 24.34
N GLY A 41 13.66 -0.78 24.10
CA GLY A 41 13.17 0.37 24.87
C GLY A 41 11.97 1.09 24.26
N ASP A 42 10.79 0.78 24.78
CA ASP A 42 9.57 1.58 25.03
C ASP A 42 9.12 2.73 24.07
N HIS A 43 7.82 2.74 23.77
CA HIS A 43 7.15 3.77 22.97
C HIS A 43 7.10 5.12 23.72
N GLY A 44 7.66 6.18 23.14
CA GLY A 44 7.57 7.54 23.69
C GLY A 44 7.69 8.64 22.63
N ASN A 45 6.81 9.64 22.72
CA ASN A 45 6.67 10.83 21.89
C ASN A 45 7.98 11.47 21.41
N LEU A 46 7.96 12.01 20.18
CA LEU A 46 8.96 12.92 19.63
C LEU A 46 9.20 14.11 20.58
N ARG A 47 10.20 13.99 21.45
CA ARG A 47 10.81 15.11 22.14
C ARG A 47 12.14 15.37 21.47
N ARG A 48 12.28 16.55 20.85
CA ARG A 48 13.54 17.08 20.32
C ARG A 48 14.60 16.97 21.42
N SER A 49 15.47 15.97 21.31
CA SER A 49 16.64 15.86 22.17
C SER A 49 17.62 16.93 21.70
N GLN A 50 17.89 17.92 22.55
CA GLN A 50 19.05 18.80 22.34
C GLN A 50 20.28 17.91 22.50
N SER A 51 20.95 17.61 21.40
CA SER A 51 22.24 16.93 21.43
C SER A 51 23.23 17.78 22.19
N ASP A 52 23.72 17.26 23.32
CA ASP A 52 24.72 17.89 24.16
C ASP A 52 25.95 18.23 23.32
N ARG A 53 26.27 19.53 23.26
CA ARG A 53 27.37 20.14 22.50
C ARG A 53 28.73 19.45 22.77
N THR A 54 28.85 18.81 23.93
CA THR A 54 30.02 18.08 24.42
C THR A 54 30.32 16.80 23.64
N GLU A 55 29.28 16.06 23.22
CA GLU A 55 29.45 14.77 22.54
C GLU A 55 30.01 14.95 21.12
N TYR A 56 29.55 16.00 20.42
CA TYR A 56 30.04 16.35 19.10
C TYR A 56 31.50 16.85 19.15
N SER A 57 31.85 17.68 20.14
CA SER A 57 33.23 18.14 20.31
C SER A 57 34.20 17.03 20.68
N GLN A 58 33.76 16.05 21.48
CA GLN A 58 34.59 14.92 21.88
C GLN A 58 34.87 13.99 20.71
N LYS A 59 33.84 13.69 19.90
CA LYS A 59 34.02 12.95 18.63
C LYS A 59 34.87 13.70 17.60
N LEU A 60 34.83 15.03 17.59
CA LEU A 60 35.70 15.81 16.70
C LEU A 60 37.16 15.77 17.14
N GLN A 61 37.42 15.84 18.45
CA GLN A 61 38.77 15.75 19.03
C GLN A 61 39.38 14.35 18.86
N GLU A 62 38.58 13.29 19.02
CA GLU A 62 39.01 11.91 18.78
C GLU A 62 39.45 11.70 17.32
N LYS A 63 38.77 12.35 16.36
CA LYS A 63 39.12 12.31 14.94
C LYS A 63 40.30 13.21 14.54
N MET A 64 40.68 14.17 15.39
CA MET A 64 41.78 15.11 15.12
C MET A 64 43.05 14.81 15.94
N ALA A 65 43.00 13.85 16.87
CA ALA A 65 44.19 13.40 17.58
C ALA A 65 45.10 12.61 16.61
N PRO A 66 46.41 12.92 16.54
CA PRO A 66 47.32 12.19 15.69
C PRO A 66 47.50 10.78 16.25
N GLN A 67 46.84 9.79 15.63
CA GLN A 67 47.15 8.39 15.91
C GLN A 67 48.60 8.13 15.49
N ALA A 68 49.41 7.76 16.48
CA ALA A 68 50.71 7.15 16.24
C ALA A 68 50.49 5.91 15.38
N VAL A 69 51.24 5.87 14.28
CA VAL A 69 51.22 4.85 13.23
C VAL A 69 51.34 3.45 13.85
N SER A 70 50.23 2.71 13.91
CA SER A 70 50.24 1.26 13.95
C SER A 70 50.09 0.78 12.52
N SER A 71 51.21 0.41 11.92
CA SER A 71 51.32 -0.09 10.56
C SER A 71 50.66 -1.47 10.44
N THR A 72 49.34 -1.50 10.25
CA THR A 72 48.70 -2.51 9.42
C THR A 72 48.36 -1.85 8.10
N PRO A 73 48.88 -2.33 6.95
CA PRO A 73 48.43 -1.84 5.66
C PRO A 73 46.99 -2.30 5.48
N ALA A 74 46.01 -1.45 5.81
CA ALA A 74 44.66 -1.62 5.30
C ALA A 74 44.74 -1.35 3.80
N THR A 75 44.72 -2.43 3.04
CA THR A 75 44.85 -2.43 1.59
C THR A 75 43.64 -1.71 0.98
N PRO A 76 43.80 -0.77 0.02
CA PRO A 76 42.68 -0.11 -0.68
C PRO A 76 41.64 -1.09 -1.25
N GLN A 77 42.05 -2.33 -1.50
CA GLN A 77 41.21 -3.41 -2.03
C GLN A 77 40.10 -3.87 -1.08
N GLN A 78 40.24 -3.74 0.25
CA GLN A 78 39.20 -4.19 1.19
C GLN A 78 37.99 -3.25 1.25
N GLU A 79 38.20 -1.94 1.09
CA GLU A 79 37.12 -0.94 1.06
C GLU A 79 36.30 -1.07 -0.23
N ASP A 80 36.97 -1.29 -1.37
CA ASP A 80 36.32 -1.51 -2.67
C ASP A 80 35.45 -2.79 -2.70
N GLU A 81 35.92 -3.88 -2.07
CA GLU A 81 35.17 -5.15 -1.98
C GLU A 81 33.93 -5.04 -1.08
N GLU A 82 34.01 -4.29 0.01
CA GLU A 82 32.87 -4.02 0.90
C GLU A 82 31.82 -3.14 0.20
N GLU A 83 32.22 -2.12 -0.55
CA GLU A 83 31.32 -1.28 -1.33
C GLU A 83 30.59 -2.07 -2.44
N GLU A 84 31.32 -2.94 -3.15
CA GLU A 84 30.72 -3.79 -4.19
C GLU A 84 29.69 -4.77 -3.61
N GLU A 85 29.99 -5.36 -2.45
CA GLU A 85 29.07 -6.25 -1.73
C GLU A 85 27.80 -5.52 -1.26
N VAL A 86 27.95 -4.30 -0.73
CA VAL A 86 26.80 -3.46 -0.38
C VAL A 86 25.95 -3.14 -1.61
N SER A 87 26.58 -2.77 -2.73
CA SER A 87 25.88 -2.49 -4.00
C SER A 87 25.11 -3.71 -4.51
N ARG A 88 25.72 -4.91 -4.49
CA ARG A 88 25.06 -6.16 -4.85
C ARG A 88 23.84 -6.44 -3.98
N ARG A 89 23.95 -6.23 -2.66
CA ARG A 89 22.83 -6.43 -1.71
C ARG A 89 21.68 -5.45 -1.97
N LEU A 90 21.99 -4.17 -2.18
CA LEU A 90 20.98 -3.15 -2.50
C LEU A 90 20.28 -3.45 -3.82
N MET A 91 21.03 -3.89 -4.83
CA MET A 91 20.47 -4.28 -6.13
C MET A 91 19.58 -5.52 -6.02
N ALA A 92 20.00 -6.56 -5.30
CA ALA A 92 19.19 -7.74 -5.02
C ALA A 92 17.89 -7.38 -4.28
N ARG A 93 17.95 -6.44 -3.33
CA ARG A 93 16.77 -5.92 -2.64
C ARG A 93 15.84 -5.16 -3.59
N ARG A 94 16.39 -4.31 -4.46
CA ARG A 94 15.61 -3.56 -5.47
C ARG A 94 14.84 -4.51 -6.39
N VAL A 95 15.47 -5.57 -6.90
CA VAL A 95 14.80 -6.57 -7.74
C VAL A 95 13.60 -7.19 -7.02
N LYS A 96 13.76 -7.58 -5.74
CA LYS A 96 12.66 -8.13 -4.94
C LYS A 96 11.51 -7.15 -4.76
N ILE A 97 11.81 -5.88 -4.49
CA ILE A 97 10.78 -4.83 -4.32
C ILE A 97 9.98 -4.64 -5.61
N ILE A 98 10.65 -4.58 -6.77
CA ILE A 98 9.97 -4.42 -8.06
C ILE A 98 9.09 -5.64 -8.35
N ALA A 99 9.61 -6.85 -8.12
CA ALA A 99 8.83 -8.07 -8.28
C ALA A 99 7.61 -8.12 -7.36
N GLU A 100 7.76 -7.75 -6.08
CA GLU A 100 6.64 -7.67 -5.14
C GLU A 100 5.61 -6.64 -5.58
N LEU A 101 6.02 -5.44 -5.98
CA LEU A 101 5.14 -4.39 -6.49
C LEU A 101 4.27 -4.93 -7.64
N MET A 102 4.89 -5.55 -8.64
CA MET A 102 4.17 -6.10 -9.79
C MET A 102 3.24 -7.24 -9.40
N GLN A 103 3.68 -8.15 -8.52
CA GLN A 103 2.82 -9.24 -8.06
C GLN A 103 1.62 -8.72 -7.27
N THR A 104 1.82 -7.74 -6.39
CA THR A 104 0.71 -7.14 -5.64
C THR A 104 -0.28 -6.41 -6.53
N GLU A 105 0.18 -5.79 -7.62
CA GLU A 105 -0.71 -5.16 -8.60
C GLU A 105 -1.50 -6.21 -9.39
N LYS A 106 -0.87 -7.34 -9.76
CA LYS A 106 -1.56 -8.49 -10.39
C LYS A 106 -2.65 -9.06 -9.48
N ASP A 107 -2.33 -9.28 -8.21
CA ASP A 107 -3.28 -9.78 -7.22
C ASP A 107 -4.47 -8.80 -7.10
N TYR A 108 -4.20 -7.49 -7.00
CA TYR A 108 -5.22 -6.46 -6.90
C TYR A 108 -6.14 -6.41 -8.13
N ILE A 109 -5.58 -6.46 -9.34
CA ILE A 109 -6.36 -6.52 -10.59
C ILE A 109 -7.25 -7.78 -10.61
N SER A 110 -6.70 -8.92 -10.21
CA SER A 110 -7.47 -10.18 -10.13
C SER A 110 -8.65 -10.06 -9.17
N ASP A 111 -8.47 -9.43 -8.02
CA ASP A 111 -9.56 -9.22 -7.06
C ASP A 111 -10.64 -8.27 -7.59
N LEU A 112 -10.24 -7.20 -8.28
CA LEU A 112 -11.16 -6.28 -8.93
C LEU A 112 -11.96 -6.97 -10.04
N ASP A 113 -11.28 -7.72 -10.90
CA ASP A 113 -11.89 -8.49 -11.98
C ASP A 113 -12.88 -9.53 -11.46
N LEU A 114 -12.50 -10.26 -10.39
CA LEU A 114 -13.37 -11.21 -9.72
C LEU A 114 -14.60 -10.53 -9.12
N CYS A 115 -14.44 -9.39 -8.44
CA CYS A 115 -15.55 -8.60 -7.92
C CYS A 115 -16.50 -8.15 -9.04
N ILE A 116 -15.95 -7.66 -10.15
CA ILE A 116 -16.75 -7.22 -11.30
C ILE A 116 -17.54 -8.39 -11.89
N LYS A 117 -16.88 -9.52 -12.18
CA LYS A 117 -17.47 -10.67 -12.86
C LYS A 117 -18.46 -11.44 -12.00
N GLU A 118 -18.15 -11.66 -10.73
CA GLU A 118 -18.91 -12.57 -9.87
C GLU A 118 -19.90 -11.84 -8.95
N VAL A 119 -19.75 -10.53 -8.76
CA VAL A 119 -20.64 -9.73 -7.91
C VAL A 119 -21.40 -8.69 -8.72
N ILE A 120 -20.69 -7.77 -9.37
CA ILE A 120 -21.32 -6.61 -10.01
C ILE A 120 -22.20 -7.02 -11.19
N GLN A 121 -21.66 -7.81 -12.13
CA GLN A 121 -22.38 -8.22 -13.32
C GLN A 121 -23.63 -9.06 -12.98
N PRO A 122 -23.58 -10.06 -12.05
CA PRO A 122 -24.77 -10.77 -11.61
C PRO A 122 -25.83 -9.88 -10.96
N LEU A 123 -25.43 -8.92 -10.12
CA LEU A 123 -26.37 -7.98 -9.49
C LEU A 123 -27.04 -7.07 -10.52
N ARG A 124 -26.29 -6.54 -11.50
CA ARG A 124 -26.85 -5.77 -12.62
C ARG A 124 -27.83 -6.60 -13.43
N ASN A 125 -27.48 -7.86 -13.73
CA ASN A 125 -28.32 -8.76 -14.51
C ASN A 125 -29.63 -9.15 -13.80
N LYS A 126 -29.62 -9.25 -12.47
CA LYS A 126 -30.83 -9.54 -11.67
C LYS A 126 -31.84 -8.39 -11.65
N GLN A 127 -31.41 -7.15 -11.92
CA GLN A 127 -32.26 -5.95 -11.92
C GLN A 127 -33.13 -5.84 -10.65
N ILE A 128 -32.50 -5.99 -9.49
CA ILE A 128 -33.19 -6.01 -8.19
C ILE A 128 -33.78 -4.61 -7.93
N ALA A 129 -35.08 -4.56 -7.63
CA ALA A 129 -35.75 -3.30 -7.31
C ALA A 129 -35.10 -2.65 -6.07
N CYS A 130 -34.95 -1.33 -6.09
CA CYS A 130 -34.33 -0.54 -5.01
C CYS A 130 -32.84 -0.85 -4.73
N PHE A 131 -32.17 -1.63 -5.58
CA PHE A 131 -30.75 -1.90 -5.47
C PHE A 131 -29.97 -1.13 -6.54
N ASP A 132 -29.20 -0.13 -6.12
CA ASP A 132 -28.35 0.67 -6.99
C ASP A 132 -26.94 0.10 -6.99
N VAL A 133 -26.65 -0.74 -7.99
CA VAL A 133 -25.34 -1.38 -8.15
C VAL A 133 -24.27 -0.35 -8.49
N ASP A 134 -24.59 0.61 -9.37
CA ASP A 134 -23.60 1.58 -9.85
C ASP A 134 -23.25 2.61 -8.77
N GLY A 135 -24.22 2.99 -7.91
CA GLY A 135 -23.95 3.77 -6.71
C GLY A 135 -23.10 3.01 -5.69
N LEU A 136 -23.39 1.71 -5.45
CA LEU A 136 -22.67 0.90 -4.48
C LEU A 136 -21.22 0.61 -4.89
N PHE A 137 -20.96 0.38 -6.17
CA PHE A 137 -19.64 0.02 -6.68
C PHE A 137 -18.91 1.17 -7.39
N SER A 138 -19.56 2.33 -7.55
CA SER A 138 -18.97 3.55 -8.13
C SER A 138 -18.29 3.24 -9.48
N ASN A 139 -17.12 3.85 -9.72
CA ASN A 139 -16.32 3.67 -10.92
C ASN A 139 -15.28 2.53 -10.81
N ILE A 140 -15.56 1.44 -10.08
CA ILE A 140 -14.60 0.32 -9.90
C ILE A 140 -14.09 -0.28 -11.21
N GLU A 141 -14.90 -0.28 -12.27
CA GLU A 141 -14.48 -0.78 -13.60
C GLU A 141 -13.40 0.13 -14.22
N LEU A 142 -13.45 1.45 -13.97
CA LEU A 142 -12.38 2.37 -14.36
C LEU A 142 -11.13 2.19 -13.50
N VAL A 143 -11.30 1.94 -12.19
CA VAL A 143 -10.18 1.61 -11.29
C VAL A 143 -9.45 0.36 -11.78
N HIS A 144 -10.18 -0.70 -12.13
CA HIS A 144 -9.62 -1.92 -12.71
C HIS A 144 -8.85 -1.66 -14.00
N GLN A 145 -9.43 -0.90 -14.94
CA GLN A 145 -8.75 -0.55 -16.20
C GLN A 145 -7.45 0.24 -15.97
N LEU A 146 -7.48 1.17 -15.02
CA LEU A 146 -6.31 1.99 -14.69
C LEU A 146 -5.20 1.14 -14.03
N SER A 147 -5.56 0.24 -13.11
CA SER A 147 -4.61 -0.70 -12.50
C SER A 147 -4.00 -1.65 -13.53
N ALA A 148 -4.80 -2.20 -14.45
CA ALA A 148 -4.29 -2.99 -15.57
C ALA A 148 -3.30 -2.19 -16.45
N LYS A 149 -3.58 -0.91 -16.69
CA LYS A 149 -2.66 -0.01 -17.40
C LYS A 149 -1.36 0.24 -16.63
N LEU A 150 -1.44 0.46 -15.31
CA LEU A 150 -0.25 0.60 -14.46
C LEU A 150 0.64 -0.64 -14.58
N LEU A 151 0.05 -1.83 -14.42
CA LEU A 151 0.78 -3.08 -14.54
C LEU A 151 1.45 -3.24 -15.90
N SER A 152 0.72 -2.95 -16.99
CA SER A 152 1.27 -3.02 -18.35
C SER A 152 2.49 -2.11 -18.54
N LEU A 153 2.46 -0.89 -18.02
CA LEU A 153 3.58 0.04 -18.11
C LEU A 153 4.77 -0.42 -17.24
N LEU A 154 4.50 -1.01 -16.07
CA LEU A 154 5.55 -1.60 -15.23
C LEU A 154 6.20 -2.81 -15.91
N GLU A 155 5.41 -3.67 -16.58
CA GLU A 155 5.90 -4.80 -17.36
C GLU A 155 6.76 -4.34 -18.54
N GLU A 156 6.35 -3.30 -19.27
CA GLU A 156 7.15 -2.69 -20.34
C GLU A 156 8.48 -2.14 -19.82
N ALA A 157 8.49 -1.50 -18.65
CA ALA A 157 9.70 -0.91 -18.06
C ALA A 157 10.67 -1.93 -17.45
N THR A 158 10.29 -3.21 -17.35
CA THR A 158 11.05 -4.25 -16.61
C THR A 158 11.35 -5.50 -17.41
N THR A 159 10.51 -5.86 -18.38
CA THR A 159 10.66 -7.07 -19.21
C THR A 159 11.84 -6.92 -20.14
N ASP A 160 12.75 -7.91 -20.15
CA ASP A 160 13.98 -7.90 -20.94
C ASP A 160 14.92 -6.70 -20.70
N VAL A 161 14.75 -6.00 -19.56
CA VAL A 161 15.60 -4.89 -19.13
C VAL A 161 16.48 -5.34 -17.97
N GLU A 162 17.80 -5.16 -18.10
CA GLU A 162 18.74 -5.47 -17.04
C GLU A 162 18.39 -4.69 -15.77
N PRO A 163 18.46 -5.31 -14.57
CA PRO A 163 18.00 -4.69 -13.33
C PRO A 163 18.56 -3.27 -13.05
N PRO A 164 19.84 -2.95 -13.33
CA PRO A 164 20.37 -1.60 -13.16
C PRO A 164 19.73 -0.55 -14.08
N MET A 165 19.17 -0.97 -15.22
CA MET A 165 18.56 -0.10 -16.24
C MET A 165 17.05 0.08 -16.07
N GLN A 166 16.41 -0.64 -15.15
CA GLN A 166 14.96 -0.54 -14.92
C GLN A 166 14.60 0.82 -14.28
N ILE A 167 13.91 1.69 -15.03
CA ILE A 167 13.45 3.00 -14.56
C ILE A 167 11.93 3.02 -14.39
N ILE A 168 11.46 2.38 -13.32
CA ILE A 168 10.01 2.31 -13.03
C ILE A 168 9.41 3.62 -12.52
N GLY A 169 10.24 4.57 -12.07
CA GLY A 169 9.75 5.87 -11.57
C GLY A 169 9.04 6.71 -12.62
N GLU A 170 9.46 6.59 -13.89
CA GLU A 170 8.86 7.29 -15.01
C GLU A 170 7.41 6.83 -15.27
N VAL A 171 7.12 5.55 -15.04
CA VAL A 171 5.76 4.99 -15.14
C VAL A 171 4.80 5.74 -14.21
N PHE A 172 5.20 5.99 -12.97
CA PHE A 172 4.39 6.71 -11.99
C PHE A 172 4.17 8.18 -12.37
N LEU A 173 5.17 8.84 -12.94
CA LEU A 173 5.04 10.21 -13.44
C LEU A 173 4.06 10.30 -14.61
N GLN A 174 4.08 9.33 -15.51
CA GLN A 174 3.17 9.25 -16.65
C GLN A 174 1.72 9.01 -16.21
N ILE A 175 1.49 8.13 -15.23
CA ILE A 175 0.14 7.72 -14.82
C ILE A 175 -0.48 8.62 -13.74
N ARG A 176 0.27 9.55 -13.13
CA ARG A 176 -0.18 10.37 -11.99
C ARG A 176 -1.54 11.05 -12.18
N GLY A 177 -1.79 11.63 -13.37
CA GLY A 177 -3.03 12.34 -13.68
C GLY A 177 -4.22 11.39 -13.78
N PRO A 178 -4.15 10.37 -14.64
CA PRO A 178 -5.16 9.31 -14.70
C PRO A 178 -5.43 8.64 -13.34
N LEU A 179 -4.39 8.45 -12.53
CA LEU A 179 -4.49 7.91 -11.17
C LEU A 179 -5.36 8.82 -10.28
N GLU A 180 -5.03 10.10 -10.22
CA GLU A 180 -5.80 11.09 -9.47
C GLU A 180 -7.26 11.18 -9.97
N ASP A 181 -7.45 11.30 -11.28
CA ASP A 181 -8.77 11.49 -11.89
C ASP A 181 -9.73 10.32 -11.64
N THR A 182 -9.20 9.10 -11.60
CA THR A 182 -9.99 7.89 -11.38
C THR A 182 -10.25 7.66 -9.90
N TYR A 183 -9.20 7.72 -9.07
CA TYR A 183 -9.32 7.39 -7.65
C TYR A 183 -10.02 8.47 -6.84
N LYS A 184 -9.96 9.75 -7.24
CA LYS A 184 -10.71 10.81 -6.54
C LYS A 184 -12.21 10.54 -6.54
N ILE A 185 -12.75 10.04 -7.65
CA ILE A 185 -14.18 9.68 -7.78
C ILE A 185 -14.50 8.47 -6.90
N TYR A 186 -13.67 7.44 -6.99
CA TYR A 186 -13.87 6.19 -6.25
C TYR A 186 -13.86 6.43 -4.73
N CYS A 187 -12.89 7.21 -4.25
CA CYS A 187 -12.76 7.56 -2.85
C CYS A 187 -13.87 8.53 -2.38
N TYR A 188 -14.29 9.46 -3.23
CA TYR A 188 -15.36 10.41 -2.89
C TYR A 188 -16.68 9.70 -2.59
N HIS A 189 -17.05 8.68 -3.37
CA HIS A 189 -18.28 7.91 -3.16
C HIS A 189 -18.17 6.82 -2.07
N HIS A 190 -17.04 6.68 -1.37
CA HIS A 190 -16.84 5.58 -0.43
C HIS A 190 -17.84 5.59 0.75
N ASP A 191 -18.07 6.77 1.33
CA ASP A 191 -18.99 6.92 2.47
C ASP A 191 -20.46 6.71 2.06
N ASP A 192 -20.82 7.13 0.85
CA ASP A 192 -22.15 6.91 0.26
C ASP A 192 -22.38 5.41 0.02
N ALA A 193 -21.43 4.73 -0.62
CA ALA A 193 -21.45 3.28 -0.82
C ALA A 193 -21.54 2.52 0.51
N HIS A 194 -20.82 2.96 1.54
CA HIS A 194 -20.93 2.39 2.88
C HIS A 194 -22.34 2.52 3.46
N THR A 195 -22.93 3.71 3.35
CA THR A 195 -24.30 3.99 3.81
C THR A 195 -25.33 3.14 3.07
N MET A 196 -25.18 3.00 1.74
CA MET A 196 -26.02 2.12 0.93
C MET A 196 -25.93 0.66 1.37
N LEU A 197 -24.72 0.17 1.62
CA LEU A 197 -24.51 -1.19 2.10
C LEU A 197 -25.16 -1.43 3.46
N GLU A 198 -25.05 -0.48 4.40
CA GLU A 198 -25.74 -0.56 5.71
C GLU A 198 -27.26 -0.59 5.57
N TYR A 199 -27.81 0.09 4.56
CA TYR A 199 -29.24 0.03 4.26
C TYR A 199 -29.63 -1.33 3.69
N TYR A 200 -28.89 -1.85 2.70
CA TYR A 200 -29.14 -3.16 2.10
C TYR A 200 -28.97 -4.32 3.09
N GLU A 201 -28.10 -4.19 4.10
CA GLU A 201 -27.96 -5.21 5.16
C GLU A 201 -29.15 -5.30 6.13
N LYS A 202 -30.05 -4.29 6.14
CA LYS A 202 -31.27 -4.31 6.98
C LYS A 202 -32.45 -4.97 6.28
N ASP A 203 -32.40 -5.07 4.96
CA ASP A 203 -33.41 -5.74 4.15
C ASP A 203 -32.96 -7.18 3.85
N GLU A 204 -33.72 -8.18 4.28
CA GLU A 204 -33.29 -9.58 4.14
C GLU A 204 -33.28 -10.08 2.70
N GLU A 205 -34.10 -9.52 1.80
CA GLU A 205 -34.11 -9.88 0.38
C GLU A 205 -32.86 -9.33 -0.32
N LEU A 206 -32.58 -8.04 -0.16
CA LEU A 206 -31.40 -7.39 -0.74
C LEU A 206 -30.10 -8.00 -0.21
N LYS A 207 -30.05 -8.23 1.10
CA LYS A 207 -28.92 -8.88 1.77
C LYS A 207 -28.72 -10.32 1.29
N GLN A 208 -29.78 -11.06 0.99
CA GLN A 208 -29.65 -12.41 0.43
C GLN A 208 -29.04 -12.37 -0.96
N HIS A 209 -29.47 -11.44 -1.82
CA HIS A 209 -28.88 -11.30 -3.15
C HIS A 209 -27.39 -10.98 -3.13
N LEU A 210 -26.95 -10.10 -2.22
CA LEU A 210 -25.54 -9.83 -1.98
C LEU A 210 -24.79 -11.08 -1.49
N ARG A 211 -25.37 -11.81 -0.53
CA ARG A 211 -24.78 -13.06 -0.01
C ARG A 211 -24.56 -14.09 -1.12
N ASP A 212 -25.54 -14.29 -1.99
CA ASP A 212 -25.46 -15.30 -3.06
C ASP A 212 -24.29 -15.01 -4.00
N CYS A 213 -24.10 -13.73 -4.37
CA CYS A 213 -22.98 -13.30 -5.22
C CYS A 213 -21.62 -13.34 -4.50
N VAL A 214 -21.57 -13.02 -3.20
CA VAL A 214 -20.33 -13.14 -2.43
C VAL A 214 -19.95 -14.60 -2.19
N GLN A 215 -20.92 -15.51 -2.13
CA GLN A 215 -20.67 -16.95 -1.98
C GLN A 215 -20.08 -17.57 -3.25
N SER A 216 -20.38 -17.05 -4.45
CA SER A 216 -19.81 -17.52 -5.70
C SER A 216 -18.34 -17.12 -5.92
N LEU A 217 -17.82 -16.13 -5.17
CA LEU A 217 -16.39 -15.84 -5.10
C LEU A 217 -15.63 -17.08 -4.59
N LYS A 218 -14.89 -17.74 -5.48
CA LYS A 218 -14.03 -18.90 -5.21
C LYS A 218 -12.57 -18.49 -5.15
#